data_AF-A0A9D3YI22-F1
#
_entry.id   AF-A0A9D3YI22-F1
#
_cell.length_a   1.000
_cell.length_b   1.000
_cell.length_c   1.000
_cell.angle_alpha   90.00
_cell.angle_beta   90.00
_cell.angle_gamma   90.00
#
_symmetry.space_group_name_H-M   'P 1'
#
loop_
_entity.id
_entity.type
_entity.pdbx_description
1 polymer ?
#
loop_
_entity_poly.entity_id
_entity_poly.type
_entity_poly.pdbx_seq_one_letter_code
_entity_poly.pdbx_strand_id
1 'polypeptide(L)'
;MADENSNDDIHAKLNSLFSEFKNMKEDIRWSAFSVQEEGKRFKKEKDVTWRFKGNRVQFEFNEDIADNLKKIDWSTEHGKTGYCRELIAETLTNIKKRNKLIRIADTSEGGWDTVKLYESNPVASDSDDEAKINRADNKVVKKKKNATKDKSSQ
;
A
#
# COMPACT_ATOMS: atom_id res chain seq x y z
N MET A 1 29.42 -32.33 40.73
CA MET A 1 28.15 -32.44 39.98
C MET A 1 27.39 -31.11 39.87
N ALA A 2 27.71 -30.03 40.62
CA ALA A 2 27.05 -28.73 40.45
C ALA A 2 27.65 -27.84 39.33
N ASP A 3 28.92 -28.02 38.98
CA ASP A 3 29.64 -27.12 38.04
C ASP A 3 29.39 -27.39 36.55
N GLU A 4 29.12 -28.65 36.15
CA GLU A 4 28.83 -28.97 34.73
C GLU A 4 27.54 -28.30 34.24
N ASN A 5 26.49 -28.27 35.08
CA ASN A 5 25.21 -27.64 34.76
C ASN A 5 25.30 -26.12 34.57
N SER A 6 26.23 -25.46 35.28
CA SER A 6 26.46 -24.02 35.13
C SER A 6 27.22 -23.70 33.85
N ASN A 7 28.10 -24.59 33.40
CA ASN A 7 28.87 -24.40 32.19
C ASN A 7 27.98 -24.61 30.94
N ASP A 8 27.08 -25.59 30.99
CA ASP A 8 26.08 -25.83 29.95
C ASP A 8 25.09 -24.66 29.79
N ASP A 9 24.66 -24.03 30.90
CA ASP A 9 23.82 -22.82 30.87
C ASP A 9 24.55 -21.62 30.23
N ILE A 10 25.85 -21.45 30.52
CA ILE A 10 26.69 -20.42 29.88
C ILE A 10 26.80 -20.69 28.38
N HIS A 11 27.05 -21.93 27.96
CA HIS A 11 27.12 -22.31 26.55
C HIS A 11 25.80 -22.07 25.82
N ALA A 12 24.67 -22.39 26.45
CA ALA A 12 23.33 -22.14 25.89
C ALA A 12 23.08 -20.64 25.68
N LYS A 13 23.41 -19.81 26.68
CA LYS A 13 23.29 -18.35 26.60
C LYS A 13 24.20 -17.76 25.53
N LEU A 14 25.43 -18.24 25.42
CA LEU A 14 26.39 -17.80 24.40
C LEU A 14 25.85 -18.09 22.99
N ASN A 15 25.32 -19.29 22.77
CA ASN A 15 24.73 -19.69 21.49
C ASN A 15 23.47 -18.88 21.15
N SER A 16 22.63 -18.55 22.14
CA SER A 16 21.49 -17.64 21.96
C SER A 16 21.98 -16.24 21.55
N LEU A 17 22.99 -15.71 22.22
CA LEU A 17 23.54 -14.40 21.90
C LEU A 17 24.13 -14.37 20.47
N PHE A 18 24.79 -15.45 20.05
CA PHE A 18 25.32 -15.59 18.70
C PHE A 18 24.23 -15.67 17.63
N SER A 19 23.11 -16.34 17.92
CA SER A 19 21.98 -16.41 16.98
C SER A 19 21.29 -15.06 16.86
N GLU A 20 21.09 -14.35 17.97
CA GLU A 20 20.59 -12.97 18.00
C GLU A 20 21.51 -12.01 17.23
N PHE A 21 22.82 -12.13 17.41
CA PHE A 21 23.79 -11.31 16.68
C PHE A 21 23.77 -11.58 15.17
N LYS A 22 23.62 -12.84 14.75
CA LYS A 22 23.46 -13.20 13.33
C LYS A 22 22.18 -12.59 12.75
N ASN A 23 21.06 -12.71 13.46
CA ASN A 23 19.79 -12.11 13.02
C ASN A 23 19.91 -10.58 12.90
N MET A 24 20.51 -9.92 13.90
CA MET A 24 20.71 -8.47 13.87
C MET A 24 21.58 -8.03 12.70
N LYS A 25 22.61 -8.82 12.34
CA LYS A 25 23.46 -8.52 11.18
C LYS A 25 22.68 -8.59 9.86
N GLU A 26 21.79 -9.57 9.71
CA GLU A 26 20.93 -9.67 8.53
C GLU A 26 19.89 -8.54 8.49
N ASP A 27 19.32 -8.16 9.65
CA ASP A 27 18.41 -7.00 9.76
C ASP A 27 19.10 -5.68 9.33
N ILE A 28 20.34 -5.46 9.77
CA ILE A 28 21.15 -4.28 9.38
C ILE A 28 21.46 -4.30 7.87
N ARG A 29 21.80 -5.47 7.33
CA ARG A 29 22.06 -5.61 5.90
C ARG A 29 20.80 -5.33 5.07
N TRP A 30 19.65 -5.82 5.53
CA TRP A 30 18.37 -5.59 4.86
C TRP A 30 17.95 -4.12 4.91
N SER A 31 18.08 -3.47 6.07
CA SER A 31 17.78 -2.04 6.20
C SER A 31 18.70 -1.16 5.35
N ALA A 32 19.99 -1.50 5.23
CA ALA A 32 20.90 -0.79 4.33
C ALA A 32 20.52 -0.98 2.84
N PHE A 33 20.09 -2.19 2.46
CA PHE A 33 19.62 -2.49 1.11
C PHE A 33 18.32 -1.76 0.77
N SER A 34 17.34 -1.76 1.67
CA SER A 34 16.05 -1.08 1.46
C SER A 34 16.23 0.43 1.29
N VAL A 35 17.07 1.08 2.10
CA VAL A 35 17.40 2.50 1.97
C VAL A 35 18.05 2.82 0.61
N GLN A 36 18.92 1.93 0.10
CA GLN A 36 19.54 2.12 -1.21
C GLN A 36 18.53 1.96 -2.36
N GLU A 37 17.64 0.98 -2.28
CA GLU A 37 16.60 0.75 -3.30
C GLU A 37 15.58 1.89 -3.33
N GLU A 38 15.15 2.39 -2.17
CA GLU A 38 14.32 3.60 -2.07
C GLU A 38 15.03 4.81 -2.69
N GLY A 39 16.33 5.00 -2.40
CA GLY A 39 17.14 6.08 -2.98
C GLY A 39 17.25 6.01 -4.51
N LYS A 40 17.34 4.80 -5.09
CA LYS A 40 17.33 4.59 -6.56
C LYS A 40 15.95 4.86 -7.15
N ARG A 41 14.88 4.43 -6.48
CA ARG A 41 13.49 4.68 -6.89
C ARG A 41 13.18 6.18 -6.94
N PHE A 42 13.55 6.93 -5.90
CA PHE A 42 13.38 8.39 -5.87
C PHE A 42 14.11 9.11 -7.01
N LYS A 43 15.29 8.63 -7.41
CA LYS A 43 16.00 9.16 -8.58
C LYS A 43 15.26 8.87 -9.89
N LYS A 44 14.76 7.64 -10.05
CA LYS A 44 14.01 7.21 -11.24
C LYS A 44 12.66 7.94 -11.38
N GLU A 45 11.95 8.18 -10.29
CA GLU A 45 10.66 8.89 -10.30
C GLU A 45 10.78 10.37 -10.69
N LYS A 46 11.90 11.03 -10.38
CA LYS A 46 12.14 12.43 -10.79
C LYS A 46 12.23 12.60 -12.32
N ASP A 47 12.63 11.55 -13.04
CA ASP A 47 12.81 11.60 -14.49
C ASP A 47 11.53 11.22 -15.27
N VAL A 48 10.49 10.70 -14.61
CA VAL A 48 9.24 10.29 -15.28
C VAL A 48 8.20 11.40 -15.22
N THR A 49 7.98 12.05 -16.36
CA THR A 49 6.85 12.98 -16.51
C THR A 49 5.60 12.22 -16.93
N TRP A 50 4.63 12.08 -16.02
CA TRP A 50 3.40 11.34 -16.29
C TRP A 50 2.42 12.14 -17.16
N ARG A 51 2.16 11.66 -18.39
CA ARG A 51 1.16 12.26 -19.29
C ARG A 51 -0.28 12.17 -18.76
N PHE A 52 -0.60 11.08 -18.07
CA PHE A 52 -1.95 10.81 -17.57
C PHE A 52 -1.94 10.61 -16.05
N LYS A 53 -2.72 11.42 -15.32
CA LYS A 53 -2.84 11.35 -13.86
C LYS A 53 -3.26 9.95 -13.38
N GLY A 54 -4.16 9.28 -14.11
CA GLY A 54 -4.61 7.92 -13.78
C GLY A 54 -3.47 6.89 -13.80
N ASN A 55 -2.56 7.00 -14.77
CA ASN A 55 -1.41 6.10 -14.87
C ASN A 55 -0.43 6.30 -13.71
N ARG A 56 -0.18 7.56 -13.31
CA ARG A 56 0.64 7.87 -12.14
C ARG A 56 0.07 7.21 -10.88
N VAL A 57 -1.23 7.40 -10.63
CA VAL A 57 -1.91 6.83 -9.46
C VAL A 57 -1.85 5.30 -9.48
N GLN A 58 -2.02 4.67 -10.65
CA GLN A 58 -1.92 3.21 -10.76
C GLN A 58 -0.49 2.71 -10.53
N PHE A 59 0.50 3.43 -11.05
CA PHE A 59 1.91 3.12 -10.84
C PHE A 59 2.27 3.20 -9.35
N GLU A 60 1.92 4.30 -8.69
CA GLU A 60 2.14 4.50 -7.25
C GLU A 60 1.48 3.38 -6.44
N PHE A 61 0.22 3.03 -6.74
CA PHE A 61 -0.46 1.91 -6.10
C PHE A 61 0.26 0.57 -6.31
N ASN A 62 0.72 0.29 -7.53
CA ASN A 62 1.42 -0.96 -7.83
C ASN A 62 2.76 -1.07 -7.08
N GLU A 63 3.48 0.04 -6.96
CA GLU A 63 4.73 0.07 -6.21
C GLU A 63 4.50 -0.15 -4.71
N ASP A 64 3.45 0.44 -4.13
CA ASP A 64 3.11 0.20 -2.72
C ASP A 64 2.79 -1.28 -2.46
N ILE A 65 2.07 -1.94 -3.38
CA ILE A 65 1.81 -3.38 -3.31
C ILE A 65 3.12 -4.17 -3.44
N ALA A 66 4.00 -3.80 -4.37
CA ALA A 66 5.28 -4.47 -4.56
C ALA A 66 6.16 -4.37 -3.29
N ASP A 67 6.19 -3.21 -2.63
CA ASP A 67 6.93 -3.02 -1.39
C ASP A 67 6.35 -3.84 -0.22
N ASN A 68 5.02 -3.91 -0.11
CA ASN A 68 4.40 -4.79 0.87
C ASN A 68 4.72 -6.27 0.61
N LEU A 69 4.77 -6.71 -0.65
CA LEU A 69 5.18 -8.08 -0.99
C LEU A 69 6.64 -8.36 -0.59
N LYS A 70 7.56 -7.42 -0.79
CA LYS A 70 8.95 -7.54 -0.31
C LYS A 70 9.03 -7.66 1.21
N LYS A 71 8.21 -6.89 1.94
CA LYS A 71 8.14 -6.97 3.41
C LYS A 71 7.57 -8.32 3.88
N ILE A 72 6.57 -8.85 3.16
CA ILE A 72 5.98 -10.17 3.44
C ILE A 72 7.04 -11.26 3.25
N ASP A 73 7.77 -11.23 2.13
CA ASP A 73 8.84 -12.17 1.83
C ASP A 73 9.89 -12.19 2.94
N TRP A 74 10.44 -11.02 3.27
CA TRP A 74 11.39 -10.85 4.37
C TRP A 74 10.84 -11.36 5.71
N SER A 75 9.60 -11.00 6.06
CA SER A 75 8.99 -11.42 7.33
C SER A 75 8.77 -12.94 7.42
N THR A 76 8.59 -13.59 6.28
CA THR A 76 8.43 -15.05 6.17
C THR A 76 9.76 -15.74 6.41
N GLU A 77 10.84 -15.26 5.79
CA GLU A 77 12.21 -15.77 6.00
C GLU A 77 12.68 -15.65 7.46
N HIS A 78 12.24 -14.60 8.17
CA HIS A 78 12.69 -14.30 9.54
C HIS A 78 11.71 -14.76 10.62
N GLY A 79 10.72 -15.61 10.27
CA GLY A 79 9.77 -16.18 11.22
C GLY A 79 8.84 -15.15 11.90
N LYS A 80 8.71 -13.94 11.35
CA LYS A 80 7.88 -12.86 11.88
C LYS A 80 6.40 -13.04 11.47
N THR A 81 5.83 -14.18 11.85
CA THR A 81 4.50 -14.61 11.37
C THR A 81 3.36 -13.66 11.73
N GLY A 82 3.41 -12.96 12.86
CA GLY A 82 2.42 -11.94 13.23
C GLY A 82 2.42 -10.77 12.23
N TYR A 83 3.59 -10.16 12.04
CA TYR A 83 3.80 -9.06 11.10
C TYR A 83 3.47 -9.46 9.65
N CYS A 84 3.84 -10.67 9.23
CA CYS A 84 3.48 -11.23 7.93
C CYS A 84 1.96 -11.24 7.71
N ARG A 85 1.18 -11.72 8.69
CA ARG A 85 -0.29 -11.74 8.60
C ARG A 85 -0.90 -10.35 8.51
N GLU A 86 -0.37 -9.39 9.27
CA GLU A 86 -0.81 -7.99 9.21
C GLU A 86 -0.58 -7.40 7.81
N LEU A 87 0.62 -7.56 7.25
CA LEU A 87 0.95 -7.10 5.91
C LEU A 87 0.08 -7.74 4.83
N ILE A 88 -0.21 -9.05 4.93
CA ILE A 88 -1.10 -9.75 4.01
C ILE A 88 -2.53 -9.16 4.10
N ALA A 89 -3.05 -8.96 5.31
CA ALA A 89 -4.38 -8.40 5.52
C ALA A 89 -4.49 -6.97 4.98
N GLU A 90 -3.48 -6.14 5.20
CA GLU A 90 -3.38 -4.79 4.66
C GLU A 90 -3.35 -4.80 3.12
N THR A 91 -2.47 -5.62 2.54
CA THR A 91 -2.31 -5.74 1.09
C THR A 91 -3.61 -6.19 0.41
N LEU A 92 -4.30 -7.18 0.97
CA LEU A 92 -5.61 -7.62 0.49
C LEU A 92 -6.67 -6.52 0.60
N THR A 93 -6.67 -5.76 1.69
CA THR A 93 -7.59 -4.63 1.90
C THR A 93 -7.35 -3.54 0.85
N ASN A 94 -6.09 -3.19 0.59
CA ASN A 94 -5.70 -2.20 -0.41
C ASN A 94 -6.14 -2.62 -1.82
N ILE A 95 -5.93 -3.89 -2.19
CA ILE A 95 -6.39 -4.44 -3.47
C ILE A 95 -7.92 -4.41 -3.58
N LYS A 96 -8.64 -4.85 -2.55
CA LYS A 96 -10.11 -4.81 -2.53
C LYS A 96 -10.64 -3.39 -2.70
N LYS A 97 -10.07 -2.43 -1.96
CA LYS A 97 -10.41 -1.01 -2.08
C LYS A 97 -10.16 -0.53 -3.52
N ARG A 98 -9.00 -0.82 -4.11
CA ARG A 98 -8.68 -0.40 -5.47
C ARG A 98 -9.63 -0.99 -6.51
N ASN A 99 -9.96 -2.27 -6.41
CA ASN A 99 -10.93 -2.93 -7.29
C ASN A 99 -12.33 -2.31 -7.17
N LYS A 100 -12.75 -1.90 -5.98
CA LYS A 100 -14.01 -1.16 -5.78
C LYS A 100 -13.98 0.18 -6.52
N LEU A 101 -12.89 0.93 -6.42
CA LEU A 101 -12.75 2.22 -7.11
C LEU A 101 -12.74 2.04 -8.65
N ILE A 102 -12.10 1.00 -9.16
CA ILE A 102 -12.13 0.66 -10.59
C ILE A 102 -13.56 0.37 -11.04
N ARG A 103 -14.31 -0.44 -10.29
CA ARG A 103 -15.73 -0.70 -10.58
C ARG A 103 -16.55 0.59 -10.61
N ILE A 104 -16.37 1.49 -9.65
CA ILE A 104 -17.04 2.80 -9.63
C ILE A 104 -16.68 3.61 -10.88
N ALA A 105 -15.39 3.65 -11.26
CA ALA A 105 -14.95 4.36 -12.44
C ALA A 105 -15.51 3.79 -13.75
N ASP A 106 -15.76 2.49 -13.81
CA ASP A 106 -16.28 1.81 -14.99
C ASP A 106 -17.81 1.94 -15.10
N THR A 107 -18.53 1.83 -13.98
CA THR A 107 -20.01 1.85 -13.97
C THR A 107 -20.61 3.25 -13.92
N SER A 108 -19.82 4.27 -13.55
CA SER A 108 -20.30 5.65 -13.40
C SER A 108 -20.15 6.47 -14.68
N GLU A 109 -21.13 7.32 -15.01
CA GLU A 109 -21.05 8.25 -16.16
C GLU A 109 -19.93 9.30 -15.95
N GLY A 110 -19.68 9.69 -14.70
CA GLY A 110 -18.59 10.55 -14.29
C GLY A 110 -17.21 9.89 -14.24
N GLY A 111 -17.14 8.55 -14.29
CA GLY A 111 -15.91 7.77 -14.29
C GLY A 111 -14.96 8.07 -13.12
N TRP A 112 -13.66 8.27 -13.41
CA TRP A 112 -12.65 8.59 -12.39
C TRP A 112 -12.91 9.91 -11.63
N ASP A 113 -13.72 10.83 -12.16
CA ASP A 113 -14.10 12.03 -11.42
C ASP A 113 -15.13 11.70 -10.32
N THR A 114 -16.00 10.72 -10.55
CA THR A 114 -16.89 10.17 -9.52
C THR A 114 -16.08 9.51 -8.41
N VAL A 115 -15.03 8.76 -8.75
CA VAL A 115 -14.11 8.15 -7.78
C VAL A 115 -13.47 9.20 -6.87
N LYS A 116 -12.95 10.31 -7.42
CA LYS A 116 -12.35 11.38 -6.60
C LYS A 116 -13.34 11.96 -5.59
N LEU A 117 -14.58 12.17 -6.02
CA LEU A 117 -15.61 12.72 -5.15
C LEU A 117 -16.09 11.68 -4.12
N TYR A 118 -16.16 10.41 -4.51
CA TYR A 118 -16.43 9.29 -3.61
C TYR A 118 -15.36 9.18 -2.50
N GLU A 119 -14.07 9.28 -2.85
CA GLU A 119 -12.98 9.22 -1.87
C GLU A 119 -12.92 10.46 -0.96
N SER A 120 -13.35 11.64 -1.44
CA SER A 120 -13.32 12.88 -0.66
C SER A 120 -14.37 13.00 0.45
N ASN A 121 -15.31 12.05 0.55
CA ASN A 121 -16.41 12.13 1.51
C ASN A 121 -16.31 11.00 2.56
N PRO A 122 -15.65 11.25 3.72
CA PRO A 122 -15.28 10.20 4.68
C PRO A 122 -16.43 9.65 5.53
N VAL A 123 -17.65 10.18 5.40
CA VAL A 123 -18.80 9.83 6.25
C VAL A 123 -19.78 8.93 5.48
N ALA A 124 -19.57 7.62 5.47
CA ALA A 124 -20.60 6.63 5.12
C ALA A 124 -20.15 5.21 5.51
N SER A 125 -21.03 4.45 6.17
CA SER A 125 -20.88 3.00 6.35
C SER A 125 -21.20 2.26 5.04
N ASP A 126 -20.79 1.00 4.92
CA ASP A 126 -20.95 0.17 3.70
C ASP A 126 -22.42 0.09 3.17
N SER A 127 -23.42 0.40 4.00
CA SER A 127 -24.84 0.46 3.63
C SER A 127 -25.25 1.71 2.83
N ASP A 128 -24.44 2.77 2.80
CA ASP A 128 -24.75 4.05 2.12
C ASP A 128 -23.90 4.24 0.84
N ASP A 129 -23.18 3.19 0.41
CA ASP A 129 -22.24 3.25 -0.71
C ASP A 129 -22.91 3.52 -2.06
N GLU A 130 -24.03 2.85 -2.37
CA GLU A 130 -24.75 3.09 -3.62
C GLU A 130 -25.31 4.52 -3.68
N ALA A 131 -25.88 4.99 -2.57
CA ALA A 131 -26.37 6.35 -2.46
C ALA A 131 -25.23 7.37 -2.61
N LYS A 132 -24.05 7.09 -2.05
CA LYS A 132 -22.86 7.93 -2.17
C LYS A 132 -22.32 7.97 -3.59
N ILE A 133 -22.24 6.83 -4.28
CA ILE A 133 -21.83 6.74 -5.69
C ILE A 133 -22.81 7.56 -6.55
N ASN A 134 -24.12 7.34 -6.38
CA ASN A 134 -25.14 8.08 -7.12
C ASN A 134 -25.09 9.60 -6.87
N ARG A 135 -24.84 10.04 -5.62
CA ARG A 135 -24.66 11.46 -5.29
C ARG A 135 -23.41 12.03 -5.96
N ALA A 136 -22.31 11.28 -5.96
CA ALA A 136 -21.06 11.70 -6.58
C ALA A 136 -21.21 11.81 -8.09
N ASP A 137 -21.81 10.81 -8.73
CA ASP A 137 -22.01 10.76 -10.18
C ASP A 137 -22.90 11.91 -10.66
N ASN A 138 -24.06 12.09 -10.01
CA ASN A 138 -24.98 13.18 -10.33
C ASN A 138 -24.31 14.56 -10.21
N LYS A 139 -23.42 14.77 -9.23
CA LYS A 139 -22.67 16.03 -9.10
C LYS A 139 -21.68 16.22 -10.25
N VAL A 140 -20.97 15.17 -10.66
CA VAL A 140 -20.02 15.23 -11.78
C VAL A 140 -20.76 15.45 -13.11
N VAL A 141 -21.83 14.70 -13.38
CA VAL A 141 -22.64 14.83 -14.59
C VAL A 141 -23.27 16.23 -14.70
N LYS A 142 -23.82 16.78 -13.61
CA LYS A 142 -24.33 18.17 -13.59
C LYS A 142 -23.23 19.18 -13.91
N LYS A 143 -22.04 19.02 -13.33
CA LYS A 143 -20.91 19.90 -13.59
C LYS A 143 -20.47 19.83 -15.06
N LYS A 144 -20.41 18.63 -15.65
CA LYS A 144 -20.09 18.45 -17.07
C LYS A 144 -21.14 19.09 -17.99
N LYS A 145 -22.44 18.92 -17.70
CA LYS A 145 -23.55 19.50 -18.47
C LYS A 145 -23.61 21.04 -18.41
N ASN A 146 -23.27 21.64 -17.29
CA ASN A 146 -23.21 23.10 -17.17
C ASN A 146 -22.00 23.67 -17.92
N ALA A 147 -20.84 23.01 -17.83
CA ALA A 147 -19.64 23.43 -18.54
C ALA A 147 -19.76 23.34 -20.07
N THR A 148 -20.58 22.43 -20.60
CA THR A 148 -20.87 22.37 -22.05
C THR A 148 -21.87 23.44 -22.49
N LYS A 149 -22.87 23.78 -21.66
CA LYS A 149 -23.81 24.87 -21.96
C LYS A 149 -23.12 26.24 -22.03
N ASP A 150 -22.24 26.54 -21.07
CA ASP A 150 -21.50 27.82 -21.06
C ASP A 150 -20.58 27.98 -22.29
N LYS A 151 -20.04 26.88 -22.83
CA LYS A 151 -19.24 26.89 -24.06
C LYS A 151 -20.05 27.03 -25.35
N SER A 152 -21.34 26.72 -25.32
CA SER A 152 -22.25 26.88 -26.47
C SER A 152 -22.98 28.23 -26.48
N SER A 153 -22.77 29.06 -25.45
CA SER A 153 -23.35 30.41 -25.33
C SER A 153 -22.30 31.53 -25.46
N GLN A 154 -21.08 31.18 -25.87
CA GLN A 154 -20.04 32.09 -26.35
C GLN A 154 -19.75 31.80 -27.82
#